data_AF-A0A327NKI0-F1
#
_entry.id   AF-A0A327NKI0-F1
#
_cell.length_a   1.000
_cell.length_b   1.000
_cell.length_c   1.000
_cell.angle_alpha   90.00
_cell.angle_beta   90.00
_cell.angle_gamma   90.00
#
_symmetry.space_group_name_H-M   'P 1'
#
loop_
_entity.id
_entity.type
_entity.pdbx_description
1 polymer ?
#
loop_
_entity_poly.entity_id
_entity_poly.type
_entity_poly.pdbx_seq_one_letter_code
_entity_poly.pdbx_strand_id
1 'polypeptide(L)'
;MTIELYTAPINYSEEPAESPISNTTGELPEQEPSLDLGDLLGSFDSQDEALDFIKSQTLPEGQSIIDSVIVLFSPYTHVELLTVTIQNEDQSTYPKSFYLVTDEGY
;
A
#
# COMPACT_ATOMS: atom_id res chain seq x y z
N MET A 1 6.64 -18.26 0.98
CA MET A 1 6.34 -16.89 1.42
C MET A 1 5.53 -16.30 0.29
N THR A 2 4.28 -15.97 0.55
CA THR A 2 3.35 -15.49 -0.49
C THR A 2 3.03 -14.03 -0.18
N ILE A 3 2.94 -13.21 -1.22
CA ILE A 3 2.67 -11.79 -1.11
C ILE A 3 1.30 -11.53 -1.73
N GLU A 4 0.38 -11.04 -0.91
CA GLU A 4 -0.95 -10.65 -1.34
C GLU A 4 -0.95 -9.15 -1.65
N LEU A 5 -1.37 -8.80 -2.87
CA LEU A 5 -1.46 -7.43 -3.34
C LEU A 5 -2.89 -6.93 -3.17
N TYR A 6 -3.08 -5.85 -2.41
CA TYR A 6 -4.38 -5.20 -2.26
C TYR A 6 -4.36 -3.80 -2.84
N THR A 7 -5.53 -3.34 -3.27
CA THR A 7 -5.73 -1.92 -3.55
C THR A 7 -5.56 -1.09 -2.28
N ALA A 8 -4.74 -0.05 -2.33
CA ALA A 8 -4.71 0.94 -1.25
C ALA A 8 -5.70 2.08 -1.59
N PRO A 9 -6.37 2.67 -0.58
CA PRO A 9 -7.23 3.81 -0.84
C PRO A 9 -6.39 5.01 -1.31
N ILE A 10 -6.95 5.77 -2.25
CA ILE A 10 -6.31 6.89 -2.96
C ILE A 10 -5.91 8.02 -1.99
N ASN A 11 -6.48 8.02 -0.77
CA ASN A 11 -6.20 8.97 0.30
C ASN A 11 -5.46 8.32 1.48
N TYR A 12 -4.39 7.56 1.23
CA TYR A 12 -3.35 7.46 2.26
C TYR A 12 -2.58 8.79 2.32
N SER A 13 -3.27 9.84 2.75
CA SER A 13 -2.63 10.76 3.65
C SER A 13 -2.40 9.93 4.91
N GLU A 14 -1.15 9.70 5.28
CA GLU A 14 -0.84 9.78 6.70
C GLU A 14 -1.40 11.14 7.14
N GLU A 15 -2.66 11.18 7.57
CA GLU A 15 -3.01 12.15 8.60
C GLU A 15 -2.06 11.72 9.72
N PRO A 16 -0.99 12.49 10.01
CA PRO A 16 -0.22 12.22 11.20
C PRO A 16 -1.28 12.26 12.29
N ALA A 17 -1.53 11.12 12.96
CA ALA A 17 -2.52 11.06 14.01
C ALA A 17 -2.24 12.27 14.90
N GLU A 18 -3.10 13.30 14.80
CA GLU A 18 -2.89 14.55 15.51
C GLU A 18 -2.89 14.11 16.96
N SER A 19 -1.70 14.08 17.57
CA SER A 19 -1.51 13.49 18.88
C SER A 19 -2.55 14.10 19.81
N PRO A 20 -3.58 13.35 20.24
CA PRO A 20 -4.56 13.95 21.11
C PRO A 20 -3.86 14.05 22.46
N ILE A 21 -3.52 15.28 22.79
CA ILE A 21 -3.43 15.86 24.13
C ILE A 21 -3.47 14.77 25.21
N SER A 22 -2.31 14.52 25.82
CA SER A 22 -2.08 13.81 27.08
C SER A 22 -3.35 13.72 27.93
N ASN A 23 -4.14 12.65 27.73
CA ASN A 23 -5.37 12.44 28.46
C ASN A 23 -5.03 11.60 29.68
N THR A 24 -5.24 12.17 30.85
CA THR A 24 -4.76 11.70 32.16
C THR A 24 -5.60 10.55 32.73
N THR A 25 -5.91 9.55 31.90
CA THR A 25 -6.64 8.34 32.29
C THR A 25 -6.05 7.19 31.50
N GLY A 26 -5.59 6.14 32.19
CA GLY A 26 -4.94 4.97 31.60
C GLY A 26 -5.91 4.08 30.84
N GLU A 27 -6.44 4.59 29.73
CA GLU A 27 -7.13 3.82 28.70
C GLU A 27 -6.13 3.64 27.55
N LEU A 28 -5.74 2.39 27.32
CA LEU A 28 -4.99 2.03 26.12
C LEU A 28 -5.82 2.51 24.92
N PRO A 29 -5.22 3.13 23.89
CA PRO A 29 -5.96 3.43 22.66
C PRO A 29 -6.58 2.13 22.15
N GLU A 30 -7.92 2.04 22.19
CA GLU A 30 -8.69 0.83 21.84
C GLU A 30 -8.73 0.53 20.33
N GLN A 31 -8.05 1.34 19.53
CA GLN A 31 -7.95 1.13 18.10
C GLN A 31 -6.51 0.78 17.76
N GLU A 32 -6.25 -0.52 17.60
CA GLU A 32 -5.30 -0.93 16.58
C GLU A 32 -5.64 -0.17 15.30
N PRO A 33 -4.66 0.37 14.55
CA PRO A 33 -4.96 0.91 13.24
C PRO A 33 -5.58 -0.23 12.44
N SER A 34 -6.91 -0.22 12.30
CA SER A 34 -7.62 -1.17 11.45
C SER A 34 -7.13 -0.92 10.04
N LEU A 35 -6.14 -1.70 9.63
CA LEU A 35 -5.63 -1.69 8.29
C LEU A 35 -6.76 -2.20 7.40
N ASP A 36 -7.49 -1.26 6.80
CA ASP A 36 -8.50 -1.58 5.78
C ASP A 36 -7.74 -1.94 4.51
N LEU A 37 -7.37 -3.22 4.42
CA LEU A 37 -6.90 -3.84 3.19
C LEU A 37 -8.07 -3.78 2.21
N GLY A 38 -7.90 -3.05 1.11
CA GLY A 38 -8.92 -2.92 0.08
C GLY A 38 -9.17 -4.25 -0.64
N ASP A 39 -9.56 -4.17 -1.91
CA ASP A 39 -9.80 -5.37 -2.72
C ASP A 39 -8.48 -6.11 -3.01
N LEU A 40 -8.47 -7.44 -2.84
CA LEU A 40 -7.36 -8.32 -3.17
C LEU A 40 -7.23 -8.41 -4.70
N LEU A 41 -6.14 -7.90 -5.24
CA LEU A 41 -5.83 -7.97 -6.66
C LEU A 41 -5.26 -9.33 -7.07
N GLY A 42 -4.49 -9.96 -6.17
CA GLY A 42 -3.88 -11.26 -6.42
C GLY A 42 -2.84 -11.64 -5.39
N SER A 43 -2.36 -12.88 -5.49
CA SER A 43 -1.28 -13.43 -4.66
C SER A 43 -0.09 -13.77 -5.55
N PHE A 44 1.09 -13.41 -5.10
CA PHE A 44 2.34 -13.44 -5.85
C PHE A 44 3.44 -14.12 -5.03
N ASP A 45 4.40 -14.73 -5.70
CA ASP A 45 5.53 -15.35 -5.01
C ASP A 45 6.64 -14.33 -4.67
N SER A 46 6.62 -13.13 -5.23
CA SER A 46 7.64 -12.08 -5.02
C SER A 46 7.12 -10.67 -5.33
N GLN A 47 7.78 -9.66 -4.72
CA GLN A 47 7.43 -8.25 -4.93
C GLN A 47 7.59 -7.83 -6.40
N ASP A 48 8.63 -8.33 -7.08
CA ASP A 48 8.83 -8.10 -8.52
C ASP A 48 7.66 -8.59 -9.37
N GLU A 49 7.05 -9.72 -9.00
CA GLU A 49 5.92 -10.30 -9.73
C GLU A 49 4.64 -9.47 -9.52
N ALA A 50 4.41 -9.01 -8.29
CA ALA A 50 3.33 -8.07 -7.99
C ALA A 50 3.50 -6.74 -8.76
N LEU A 51 4.73 -6.22 -8.85
CA LEU A 51 5.07 -5.03 -9.63
C LEU A 51 4.83 -5.24 -11.14
N ASP A 52 5.21 -6.40 -11.67
CA ASP A 52 4.97 -6.74 -13.08
C ASP A 52 3.48 -6.85 -13.38
N PHE A 53 2.70 -7.42 -12.47
CA PHE A 53 1.24 -7.45 -12.57
C PHE A 53 0.64 -6.04 -12.60
N ILE A 54 1.09 -5.13 -11.74
CA ILE A 54 0.60 -3.74 -11.76
C ILE A 54 0.93 -3.09 -13.11
N LYS A 55 2.16 -3.27 -13.62
CA LYS A 55 2.57 -2.75 -14.93
C LYS A 55 1.73 -3.30 -16.07
N SER A 56 1.40 -4.60 -16.04
CA SER A 56 0.74 -5.27 -17.17
C SER A 56 -0.79 -5.23 -17.12
N GLN A 57 -1.40 -5.26 -15.93
CA GLN A 57 -2.86 -5.43 -15.78
C GLN A 57 -3.56 -4.21 -15.19
N THR A 58 -2.84 -3.36 -14.46
CA THR A 58 -3.45 -2.21 -13.79
C THR A 58 -3.32 -0.92 -14.59
N LEU A 59 -2.35 -0.85 -15.50
CA LEU A 59 -2.13 0.29 -16.39
C LEU A 59 -2.90 0.11 -17.71
N PRO A 60 -3.84 0.99 -18.08
CA PRO A 60 -4.36 1.05 -19.44
C PRO A 60 -3.26 1.32 -20.47
N GLU A 61 -3.52 0.93 -21.72
CA GLU A 61 -2.64 1.25 -22.86
C GLU A 61 -2.34 2.75 -22.89
N GLY A 62 -1.06 3.10 -22.99
CA GLY A 62 -0.59 4.50 -22.96
C GLY A 62 -0.13 5.01 -21.59
N GLN A 63 -0.27 4.21 -20.53
CA GLN A 63 0.33 4.52 -19.23
C GLN A 63 1.62 3.74 -18.98
N SER A 64 2.53 4.32 -18.19
CA SER A 64 3.78 3.67 -17.81
C SER A 64 4.18 4.03 -16.39
N ILE A 65 4.70 3.06 -15.64
CA ILE A 65 5.31 3.33 -14.34
C ILE A 65 6.69 3.91 -14.56
N ILE A 66 6.91 5.14 -14.07
CA ILE A 66 8.20 5.83 -14.17
C ILE A 66 9.02 5.77 -12.89
N ASP A 67 8.37 5.47 -11.76
CA ASP A 67 8.99 5.36 -10.45
C ASP A 67 8.17 4.44 -9.55
N SER A 68 8.83 3.74 -8.63
CA SER A 68 8.18 2.87 -7.65
C SER A 68 8.95 2.89 -6.35
N VAL A 69 8.25 3.13 -5.24
CA VAL A 69 8.80 3.15 -3.89
C VAL A 69 8.01 2.18 -3.03
N ILE A 70 8.73 1.35 -2.29
CA ILE A 70 8.15 0.46 -1.28
C ILE A 70 8.58 0.95 0.09
N VAL A 71 7.62 1.15 0.98
CA VAL A 71 7.87 1.50 2.38
C VAL A 71 7.17 0.51 3.29
N LEU A 72 7.79 0.17 4.42
CA LEU A 72 7.15 -0.67 5.40
C LEU A 72 5.97 0.11 6.02
N PHE A 73 4.75 -0.46 6.00
CA PHE A 73 3.58 0.20 6.54
C PHE A 73 3.67 0.33 8.06
N SER A 74 4.10 -0.74 8.72
CA SER A 74 4.37 -0.76 10.15
C SER A 74 5.41 -1.83 10.46
N PRO A 75 6.33 -1.58 11.40
CA PRO A 75 7.30 -2.58 11.84
C PRO A 75 6.68 -3.78 12.55
N TYR A 76 5.39 -3.70 12.90
CA TYR A 76 4.67 -4.76 13.60
C TYR A 76 3.70 -5.54 12.71
N THR A 77 3.52 -5.13 11.46
CA THR A 77 2.66 -5.81 10.49
C THR A 77 3.53 -6.23 9.31
N HIS A 78 3.35 -7.44 8.79
CA HIS A 78 4.03 -7.91 7.57
C HIS A 78 3.45 -7.25 6.31
N VAL A 79 3.26 -5.94 6.36
CA VAL A 79 2.57 -5.14 5.36
C VAL A 79 3.50 -4.05 4.89
N GLU A 80 3.68 -3.98 3.58
CA GLU A 80 4.44 -2.94 2.89
C GLU A 80 3.49 -2.14 2.01
N LEU A 81 3.75 -0.85 1.88
CA LEU A 81 3.04 0.06 1.00
C LEU A 81 3.90 0.28 -0.24
N LEU A 82 3.41 -0.21 -1.38
CA LEU A 82 3.99 0.03 -2.69
C LEU A 82 3.31 1.24 -3.35
N THR A 83 4.05 2.32 -3.54
CA THR A 83 3.59 3.49 -4.29
C THR A 83 4.29 3.55 -5.63
N VAL A 84 3.52 3.54 -6.71
CA VAL A 84 4.01 3.67 -8.08
C VAL A 84 3.60 5.02 -8.65
N THR A 85 4.52 5.69 -9.33
CA THR A 85 4.23 6.91 -10.09
C THR A 85 3.91 6.53 -11.52
N ILE A 86 2.66 6.77 -11.92
CA ILE A 86 2.15 6.45 -13.24
C ILE A 86 2.21 7.71 -14.11
N GLN A 87 2.81 7.60 -15.28
CA GLN A 87 2.79 8.62 -16.32
C GLN A 87 1.73 8.25 -17.37
N ASN A 88 0.87 9.21 -17.72
CA ASN A 88 -0.08 9.11 -18.82
C ASN A 88 0.54 9.54 -20.17
N GLU A 89 -0.15 9.27 -21.27
CA GLU A 89 0.19 9.77 -22.61
C GLU A 89 0.32 11.31 -22.66
N ASP A 90 -0.49 12.02 -21.85
CA ASP A 90 -0.44 13.49 -21.71
C ASP A 90 0.78 13.97 -20.90
N GLN A 91 1.71 13.08 -20.52
CA GLN A 91 2.84 13.32 -19.60
C GLN A 91 2.44 13.71 -18.17
N SER A 92 1.14 13.84 -17.90
CA SER A 92 0.60 13.99 -16.56
C SER A 92 0.92 12.76 -15.71
N THR A 93 1.48 12.99 -14.52
CA THR A 93 1.84 11.92 -13.58
C THR A 93 0.91 11.90 -12.38
N TYR A 94 0.60 10.70 -11.87
CA TYR A 94 -0.13 10.54 -10.63
C TYR A 94 0.42 9.35 -9.83
N PRO A 95 0.53 9.48 -8.50
CA PRO A 95 0.89 8.36 -7.65
C PRO A 95 -0.30 7.42 -7.48
N LYS A 96 -0.01 6.13 -7.39
CA LYS A 96 -0.98 5.10 -7.04
C LYS A 96 -0.35 4.15 -6.04
N SER A 97 -1.05 3.86 -4.96
CA SER A 97 -0.53 3.03 -3.87
C SER A 97 -1.25 1.68 -3.81
N PHE A 98 -0.53 0.68 -3.30
CA PHE A 98 -0.98 -0.70 -3.12
C PHE A 98 -0.40 -1.27 -1.83
N TYR A 99 -1.11 -2.20 -1.19
CA TYR A 99 -0.58 -2.96 -0.06
C TYR A 99 0.00 -4.28 -0.53
N LEU A 100 1.18 -4.60 -0.01
CA LEU A 100 1.83 -5.89 -0.14
C LEU A 100 1.81 -6.53 1.25
N VAL A 101 0.94 -7.52 1.44
CA VAL A 101 0.86 -8.28 2.69
C VAL A 101 1.64 -9.56 2.49
N THR A 102 2.63 -9.80 3.33
CA THR A 102 3.42 -11.02 3.25
C THR A 102 2.88 -12.04 4.24
N ASP A 103 2.31 -13.12 3.71
CA ASP A 103 1.90 -14.27 4.50
C ASP A 103 3.10 -15.20 4.70
N GLU A 104 3.64 -15.15 5.92
CA GLU A 104 4.56 -16.15 6.45
C GLU A 104 3.71 -17.21 7.17
N GLY A 105 3.00 -18.06 6.41
CA GLY A 105 2.14 -19.12 6.94
C GLY A 105 2.73 -19.80 8.19
N TYR A 106 2.02 -19.65 9.32
CA TYR A 106 2.39 -20.16 10.64
C TYR A 106 2.08 -21.66 10.81
#